data_AF-A0A7V8QM16-F1
#
_entry.id   AF-A0A7V8QM16-F1
#
_cell.length_a   1.000
_cell.length_b   1.000
_cell.length_c   1.000
_cell.angle_alpha   90.00
_cell.angle_beta   90.00
_cell.angle_gamma   90.00
#
_symmetry.space_group_name_H-M   'P 1'
#
loop_
_entity.id
_entity.type
_entity.pdbx_description
1 polymer ?
#
loop_
_entity_poly.entity_id
_entity_poly.type
_entity_poly.pdbx_seq_one_letter_code
_entity_poly.pdbx_strand_id
1 'polypeptide(L)'
;RPVDRIALEASGAVSETFIDRVAEVAAEVDGEGEALIAALREGRVSRFQSSKTDELDQWLREQGYIDSSQPLPAEERERRTLMEAAGSASAAEIREQVAWLETGLAGNSRSG
;
A
#
# COMPACT_ATOMS: atom_id res chain seq x y z
N ARG A 1 -1.22 -7.85 -10.35
CA ARG A 1 -2.38 -8.55 -10.97
C ARG A 1 -2.92 -7.64 -12.07
N PRO A 2 -3.23 -8.10 -13.29
CA PRO A 2 -3.71 -7.22 -14.35
C PRO A 2 -5.15 -6.75 -14.10
N VAL A 3 -5.43 -5.50 -14.46
CA VAL A 3 -6.75 -4.88 -14.35
C VAL A 3 -7.56 -5.17 -15.62
N ASP A 4 -8.54 -6.07 -15.50
CA ASP A 4 -9.46 -6.41 -16.59
C ASP A 4 -10.84 -5.77 -16.39
N ARG A 5 -11.71 -5.85 -17.40
CA ARG A 5 -13.11 -5.37 -17.34
C ARG A 5 -13.85 -5.83 -16.07
N ILE A 6 -13.69 -7.10 -15.69
CA ILE A 6 -14.32 -7.67 -14.49
C ILE A 6 -13.86 -6.95 -13.22
N ALA A 7 -12.58 -6.57 -13.14
CA ALA A 7 -12.04 -5.82 -12.01
C ALA A 7 -12.60 -4.39 -11.98
N LEU A 8 -12.73 -3.75 -13.14
CA LEU A 8 -13.35 -2.42 -13.26
C LEU A 8 -14.83 -2.45 -12.87
N GLU A 9 -15.58 -3.47 -13.27
CA GLU A 9 -16.97 -3.70 -12.87
C GLU A 9 -17.09 -3.93 -11.37
N ALA A 10 -16.21 -4.78 -10.81
CA ALA A 10 -16.18 -5.07 -9.39
C ALA A 10 -15.80 -3.85 -8.52
N SER A 11 -15.03 -2.91 -9.06
CA SER A 11 -14.66 -1.68 -8.34
C SER A 11 -15.84 -0.77 -8.06
N GLY A 12 -16.89 -0.80 -8.89
CA GLY A 12 -18.03 0.12 -8.82
C GLY A 12 -17.69 1.60 -9.07
N ALA A 13 -16.40 1.95 -9.19
CA ALA A 13 -15.92 3.30 -9.45
C ALA A 13 -16.14 3.72 -10.91
N VAL A 14 -16.21 2.75 -11.83
CA VAL A 14 -16.41 2.96 -13.27
C VAL A 14 -17.83 2.54 -13.65
N SER A 15 -18.62 3.46 -14.19
CA SER A 15 -19.95 3.14 -14.73
C SER A 15 -19.85 2.37 -16.04
N GLU A 16 -20.88 1.58 -16.40
CA GLU A 16 -20.94 0.79 -17.63
C GLU A 16 -20.58 1.61 -18.90
N THR A 17 -21.06 2.86 -18.98
CA THR A 17 -20.76 3.78 -20.10
C THR A 17 -19.27 4.12 -20.26
N PHE A 18 -18.50 4.02 -19.19
CA PHE A 18 -17.06 4.30 -19.18
C PHE A 18 -16.22 3.02 -19.14
N ILE A 19 -16.81 1.88 -18.82
CA ILE A 19 -16.10 0.62 -18.63
C ILE A 19 -15.39 0.18 -19.90
N ASP A 20 -16.01 0.35 -21.07
CA ASP A 20 -15.38 0.02 -22.35
C ASP A 20 -14.17 0.89 -22.63
N ARG A 21 -14.26 2.20 -22.35
CA ARG A 21 -13.15 3.16 -22.56
C ARG A 21 -12.01 2.93 -21.58
N VAL A 22 -12.32 2.66 -20.32
CA VAL A 22 -11.30 2.39 -19.29
C VAL A 22 -10.65 1.03 -19.52
N ALA A 23 -11.41 0.02 -19.97
CA ALA A 23 -10.87 -1.28 -20.33
C ALA A 23 -9.94 -1.21 -21.55
N GLU A 24 -10.24 -0.35 -22.54
CA GLU A 24 -9.33 -0.10 -23.67
C GLU A 24 -7.99 0.48 -23.18
N VAL A 25 -8.03 1.50 -22.30
CA VAL A 25 -6.82 2.08 -21.70
C VAL A 25 -6.07 1.02 -20.88
N ALA A 26 -6.79 0.19 -20.11
CA ALA A 26 -6.18 -0.89 -19.35
C ALA A 26 -5.46 -1.89 -20.27
N ALA A 27 -6.08 -2.28 -21.39
CA ALA A 27 -5.45 -3.15 -22.38
C ALA A 27 -4.21 -2.52 -23.04
N GLU A 28 -4.21 -1.21 -23.28
CA GLU A 28 -3.03 -0.50 -23.81
C GLU A 28 -1.83 -0.50 -22.86
N VAL A 29 -2.08 -0.57 -21.54
CA VAL A 29 -1.03 -0.63 -20.51
C VAL A 29 -0.81 -2.04 -19.96
N ASP A 30 -1.24 -3.08 -20.70
CA ASP A 30 -1.11 -4.49 -20.30
C ASP A 30 -1.78 -4.84 -18.95
N GLY A 31 -2.80 -4.06 -18.56
CA GLY A 31 -3.49 -4.20 -17.29
C GLY A 31 -2.70 -3.70 -16.08
N GLU A 32 -1.61 -2.96 -16.27
CA GLU A 32 -0.85 -2.36 -15.16
C GLU A 32 -1.68 -1.32 -14.41
N GLY A 33 -1.98 -1.59 -13.13
CA GLY A 33 -2.86 -0.75 -12.32
C GLY A 33 -2.33 0.66 -12.12
N GLU A 34 -1.02 0.83 -11.89
CA GLU A 34 -0.42 2.17 -11.75
C GLU A 34 -0.47 2.97 -13.04
N ALA A 35 -0.15 2.31 -14.17
CA ALA A 35 -0.17 2.94 -15.48
C ALA A 35 -1.60 3.34 -15.90
N LEU A 36 -2.60 2.51 -15.57
CA LEU A 36 -4.01 2.82 -15.79
C LEU A 36 -4.42 4.09 -15.02
N ILE A 37 -4.09 4.17 -13.73
CA ILE A 37 -4.42 5.33 -12.91
C ILE A 37 -3.71 6.59 -13.43
N ALA A 38 -2.43 6.49 -13.82
CA ALA A 38 -1.70 7.59 -14.41
C ALA A 38 -2.40 8.11 -15.68
N ALA A 39 -2.74 7.21 -16.61
CA ALA A 39 -3.44 7.56 -17.85
C ALA A 39 -4.80 8.23 -17.60
N LEU A 40 -5.55 7.77 -16.59
CA LEU A 40 -6.82 8.38 -16.19
C LEU A 40 -6.62 9.78 -15.59
N ARG A 41 -5.56 10.01 -14.81
CA ARG A 41 -5.21 11.35 -14.28
C ARG A 41 -4.74 12.31 -15.37
N GLU A 42 -4.06 11.80 -16.40
CA GLU A 42 -3.66 12.55 -17.59
C GLU A 42 -4.85 12.91 -18.49
N GLY A 43 -6.04 12.37 -18.20
CA GLY A 43 -7.28 12.69 -18.92
C GLY A 43 -7.45 11.91 -20.22
N ARG A 44 -6.80 10.74 -20.38
CA ARG A 44 -7.04 9.85 -21.54
C ARG A 44 -8.51 9.55 -21.76
N VAL A 45 -9.28 9.42 -20.67
CA VAL A 45 -10.73 9.26 -20.73
C VAL A 45 -11.41 10.60 -20.47
N SER A 46 -11.90 11.23 -21.54
CA SER A 46 -12.60 12.51 -21.43
C SER A 46 -13.83 12.40 -20.52
N ARG A 47 -14.03 13.41 -19.66
CA ARG A 47 -15.09 13.50 -18.64
C ARG A 47 -15.03 12.43 -17.54
N PHE A 48 -13.94 11.69 -17.40
CA PHE A 48 -13.74 10.84 -16.24
C PHE A 48 -13.40 11.69 -15.01
N GLN A 49 -14.17 11.53 -13.94
CA GLN A 49 -14.04 12.39 -12.77
C GLN A 49 -12.81 11.99 -11.95
N SER A 50 -12.02 12.95 -11.50
CA SER A 50 -10.85 12.69 -10.63
C SER A 50 -11.24 11.92 -9.36
N SER A 51 -12.40 12.20 -8.78
CA SER A 51 -12.94 11.44 -7.64
C SER A 51 -13.11 9.95 -7.95
N LYS A 52 -13.55 9.61 -9.18
CA LYS A 52 -13.67 8.20 -9.61
C LYS A 52 -12.31 7.56 -9.87
N THR A 53 -11.33 8.33 -10.34
CA THR A 53 -9.94 7.88 -10.43
C THR A 53 -9.36 7.57 -9.04
N ASP A 54 -9.61 8.42 -8.05
CA ASP A 54 -9.14 8.21 -6.67
C ASP A 54 -9.83 7.00 -6.01
N GLU A 55 -11.15 6.84 -6.19
CA GLU A 55 -11.89 5.63 -5.75
C GLU A 55 -11.33 4.35 -6.38
N LEU A 56 -11.03 4.37 -7.68
CA LEU A 56 -10.46 3.23 -8.40
C LEU A 56 -9.03 2.92 -7.94
N ASP A 57 -8.17 3.93 -7.76
CA ASP A 57 -6.80 3.77 -7.25
C ASP A 57 -6.81 3.07 -5.88
N GLN A 58 -7.66 3.55 -4.96
CA GLN A 58 -7.79 2.97 -3.63
C GLN A 58 -8.22 1.50 -3.70
N TRP A 59 -9.27 1.20 -4.46
CA TRP A 59 -9.75 -0.17 -4.61
C TRP A 59 -8.70 -1.11 -5.22
N LEU A 60 -7.96 -0.64 -6.25
CA LEU A 60 -6.90 -1.42 -6.89
C LEU A 60 -5.76 -1.74 -5.92
N ARG A 61 -5.40 -0.81 -5.02
CA ARG A 61 -4.42 -1.06 -3.95
C ARG A 61 -4.95 -2.05 -2.92
N GLU A 62 -6.19 -1.88 -2.47
CA GLU A 62 -6.82 -2.77 -1.49
C GLU A 62 -6.92 -4.22 -1.98
N GLN A 63 -7.17 -4.40 -3.28
CA GLN A 63 -7.26 -5.72 -3.91
C GLN A 63 -5.91 -6.27 -4.40
N GLY A 64 -4.81 -5.52 -4.22
CA GLY A 64 -3.46 -5.94 -4.62
C GLY A 64 -3.20 -5.94 -6.13
N TYR A 65 -3.94 -5.14 -6.90
CA TYR A 65 -3.61 -4.89 -8.32
C TYR A 65 -2.47 -3.88 -8.45
N ILE A 66 -2.42 -2.89 -7.56
CA ILE A 66 -1.30 -1.95 -7.42
C ILE A 66 -0.49 -2.38 -6.21
N ASP A 67 0.81 -2.60 -6.42
CA ASP A 67 1.73 -2.95 -5.34
C ASP A 67 1.84 -1.77 -4.38
N SER A 68 1.32 -1.94 -3.17
CA SER A 68 1.15 -0.89 -2.16
C SER A 68 2.46 -0.34 -1.55
N SER A 69 3.59 -0.59 -2.20
CA SER A 69 4.92 -0.13 -1.78
C SER A 69 5.17 1.34 -2.14
N GLN A 70 4.25 2.22 -1.71
CA GLN A 70 4.43 3.65 -1.33
C GLN A 70 3.08 4.40 -1.35
N PRO A 71 2.87 5.44 -0.51
CA PRO A 71 2.90 5.38 0.94
C PRO A 71 1.67 6.12 1.54
N LEU A 72 0.88 5.42 2.36
CA LEU A 72 -0.29 5.93 3.12
C LEU A 72 -0.10 7.38 3.65
N PRO A 73 -1.11 8.27 3.59
CA PRO A 73 -1.01 9.62 4.14
C PRO A 73 -0.54 9.56 5.60
N ALA A 74 0.37 10.48 5.96
CA ALA A 74 1.23 10.40 7.14
C ALA A 74 0.49 10.11 8.46
N GLU A 75 -0.77 10.54 8.60
CA GLU A 75 -1.56 10.37 9.81
C GLU A 75 -2.00 8.93 10.12
N GLU A 76 -2.21 8.07 9.12
CA GLU A 76 -2.77 6.72 9.35
C GLU A 76 -1.67 5.64 9.58
N ARG A 77 -0.42 5.95 9.23
CA ARG A 77 0.72 5.03 9.46
C ARG A 77 1.18 5.02 10.91
N GLU A 78 1.17 6.17 11.57
CA GLU A 78 1.61 6.28 12.96
C GLU A 78 0.71 5.47 13.90
N ARG A 79 -0.61 5.50 13.65
CA ARG A 79 -1.59 4.79 14.47
C ARG A 79 -1.50 3.27 14.35
N ARG A 80 -1.13 2.74 13.19
CA ARG A 80 -1.00 1.29 12.96
C ARG A 80 0.29 0.71 13.53
N THR A 81 1.43 1.39 13.35
CA THR A 81 2.72 0.96 13.91
C THR A 81 2.74 1.00 15.44
N LEU A 82 2.13 2.02 16.06
CA LEU A 82 2.03 2.13 17.52
C LEU A 82 1.20 0.99 18.14
N MET A 83 0.16 0.51 17.44
CA MET A 83 -0.73 -0.52 17.96
C MET A 83 -0.15 -1.94 17.81
N GLU A 84 0.70 -2.17 16.81
CA GLU A 84 1.39 -3.45 16.56
C GLU A 84 2.63 -3.62 17.47
N ALA A 85 3.37 -2.54 17.74
CA ALA A 85 4.51 -2.56 18.67
C ALA A 85 4.09 -2.68 20.15
N ALA A 86 2.88 -2.23 20.50
CA ALA A 86 2.34 -2.36 21.86
C ALA A 86 1.93 -3.80 22.22
N GLY A 87 1.91 -4.73 21.26
CA GLY A 87 1.41 -6.09 21.44
C GLY A 87 2.45 -7.21 21.56
N SER A 88 3.74 -6.98 21.28
CA SER A 88 4.70 -8.10 21.09
C SER A 88 5.97 -8.11 21.94
N ALA A 89 6.13 -7.21 22.92
CA ALA A 89 7.22 -7.36 23.89
C ALA A 89 6.65 -7.19 25.30
N SER A 90 6.52 -8.31 26.02
CA SER A 90 6.25 -8.20 27.45
C SER A 90 7.46 -7.55 28.12
N ALA A 91 7.22 -6.77 29.17
CA ALA A 91 8.30 -6.16 29.96
C ALA A 91 9.29 -7.18 30.58
N ALA A 92 9.03 -8.49 30.45
CA ALA A 92 9.95 -9.57 30.83
C ALA A 92 11.03 -9.82 29.76
N GLU A 93 10.69 -9.80 28.47
CA GLU A 93 11.65 -10.03 27.37
C GLU A 93 12.65 -8.88 27.24
N ILE A 94 12.19 -7.65 27.48
CA ILE A 94 13.07 -6.46 27.50
C ILE A 94 14.08 -6.56 28.65
N ARG A 95 13.72 -7.13 29.81
CA ARG A 95 14.63 -7.29 30.95
C ARG A 95 15.68 -8.37 30.73
N GLU A 96 15.34 -9.41 29.97
CA GLU A 96 16.29 -10.48 29.63
C GLU A 96 17.38 -9.98 28.67
N GLN A 97 17.02 -9.14 27.68
CA GLN A 97 18.01 -8.54 26.78
C GLN A 97 18.95 -7.55 27.49
N VAL A 98 18.46 -6.78 28.46
CA VAL A 98 19.30 -5.85 29.23
C VAL A 98 20.33 -6.59 30.09
N ALA A 99 19.96 -7.74 30.67
CA ALA A 99 20.87 -8.54 31.50
C ALA A 99 22.08 -9.09 30.71
N TRP A 100 21.89 -9.42 29.43
CA TRP A 100 22.99 -9.90 28.57
C TRP A 100 23.97 -8.78 28.16
N LEU A 101 23.49 -7.55 28.01
CA LEU A 101 24.34 -6.39 27.67
C LEU A 101 25.19 -5.93 28.87
N GLU A 102 24.65 -5.94 30.08
CA GLU A 102 25.39 -5.61 31.31
C GLU A 102 26.45 -6.66 31.64
N THR A 103 26.17 -7.94 31.36
CA THR A 103 27.12 -9.04 31.60
C THR A 103 28.29 -9.02 30.61
N GLY A 104 28.04 -8.62 29.35
CA GLY A 104 29.09 -8.47 28.33
C GLY A 104 30.05 -7.29 28.57
N LEU A 105 29.58 -6.21 29.20
CA LEU A 105 30.41 -5.03 29.50
C LEU A 105 31.40 -5.28 30.66
N ALA A 106 31.08 -6.17 31.61
CA ALA A 106 31.96 -6.47 32.74
C ALA A 106 33.18 -7.34 32.36
N GLY A 107 33.14 -8.05 31.22
CA GLY A 107 34.20 -8.97 30.78
C GLY A 107 35.30 -8.35 29.93
N ASN A 108 35.14 -7.14 29.39
CA ASN A 108 36.06 -6.56 28.40
C ASN A 108 37.18 -5.68 28.98
N SER A 109 37.31 -5.60 30.30
CA SER A 109 38.39 -4.86 30.98
C SER A 109 39.47 -5.80 31.50
N ARG A 110 40.18 -6.50 30.58
CA ARG A 110 41.54 -7.02 30.86
C ARG A 110 42.26 -7.44 29.58
N SER A 111 42.92 -6.48 28.93
CA SER A 111 44.24 -6.63 28.29
C SER A 111 44.62 -5.31 27.63
N GLY A 112 45.69 -4.69 28.12
CA GLY A 112 46.23 -3.40 27.70
C GLY A 112 47.00 -2.77 28.84
#